data_AF-A0A7W2NXS7-F1
#
_entry.id   AF-A0A7W2NXS7-F1
#
_cell.length_a   1.000
_cell.length_b   1.000
_cell.length_c   1.000
_cell.angle_alpha   90.00
_cell.angle_beta   90.00
_cell.angle_gamma   90.00
#
_symmetry.space_group_name_H-M   'P 1'
#
loop_
_entity.id
_entity.type
_entity.pdbx_description
1 polymer ?
#
loop_
_entity_poly.entity_id
_entity_poly.type
_entity_poly.pdbx_seq_one_letter_code
_entity_poly.pdbx_strand_id
1 'polypeptide(L)'
;MKLLIMFSLVCVFVYFIIFQGTSSDNENTISSSSELDMAISEKIIIKNKETKSNISNTKMLVNTASLSKKLQNDAIYKAKLLNSTETEASKKEILENIDIDLVNAMEGLFKSSRDNDWESFLSLTDLLNVADVTTLNLALFKAISNNAPIEVIKKLLGLGAQFQPEVLTILALKNNVVLTKALIPLGLDIHGVDKQGRNGISQTLVIFDSRDMFDFFLNNGVSVNPRTLGVDPLDMALLKLLKENDSTLYYIETLIDYGASIGSSHKKLLLLLEQDNPSLYERLTVLAPRLI
;
A
#
# COMPACT_ATOMS: atom_id res chain seq x y z
N MET A 1 2.50 -34.57 23.68
CA MET A 1 1.88 -33.44 24.40
C MET A 1 2.19 -32.06 23.78
N LYS A 2 3.43 -31.75 23.38
CA LYS A 2 3.78 -30.44 22.75
C LYS A 2 3.12 -30.16 21.40
N LEU A 3 2.80 -31.20 20.60
CA LEU A 3 2.15 -31.04 19.29
C LEU A 3 0.66 -30.64 19.39
N LEU A 4 -0.02 -31.05 20.47
CA LEU A 4 -1.45 -30.78 20.68
C LEU A 4 -1.69 -29.33 21.16
N ILE A 5 -0.71 -28.73 21.84
CA ILE A 5 -0.75 -27.33 22.28
C ILE A 5 -0.54 -26.38 21.09
N MET A 6 0.32 -26.73 20.13
CA MET A 6 0.49 -25.91 18.92
C MET A 6 -0.74 -25.93 18.01
N PHE A 7 -1.45 -27.07 17.90
CA PHE A 7 -2.67 -27.14 17.10
C PHE A 7 -3.82 -26.31 17.72
N SER A 8 -3.92 -26.28 19.05
CA SER A 8 -4.90 -25.46 19.76
C SER A 8 -4.66 -23.96 19.55
N LEU A 9 -3.40 -23.50 19.61
CA LEU A 9 -3.05 -22.09 19.37
C LEU A 9 -3.32 -21.62 17.94
N VAL A 10 -3.05 -22.48 16.94
CA VAL A 10 -3.35 -22.16 15.54
C VAL A 10 -4.86 -22.10 15.29
N CYS A 11 -5.65 -22.99 15.90
CA CYS A 11 -7.11 -22.96 15.79
C CYS A 11 -7.73 -21.71 16.43
N VAL A 12 -7.21 -21.25 17.57
CA VAL A 12 -7.68 -20.00 18.21
C VAL A 12 -7.31 -18.77 17.37
N PHE A 13 -6.11 -18.77 16.76
CA PHE A 13 -5.67 -17.66 15.90
C PHE A 13 -6.48 -17.57 14.60
N VAL A 14 -6.81 -18.72 13.99
CA VAL A 14 -7.66 -18.77 12.80
C VAL A 14 -9.13 -18.45 13.14
N TYR A 15 -9.64 -18.87 14.30
CA TYR A 15 -10.97 -18.48 14.78
C TYR A 15 -11.06 -16.97 15.01
N PHE A 16 -10.01 -16.34 15.55
CA PHE A 16 -9.96 -14.90 15.77
C PHE A 16 -9.94 -14.08 14.47
N ILE A 17 -9.29 -14.60 13.41
CA ILE A 17 -9.28 -13.96 12.09
C ILE A 17 -10.63 -14.10 11.37
N ILE A 18 -11.34 -15.22 11.56
CA ILE A 18 -12.63 -15.47 10.89
C ILE A 18 -13.78 -14.74 11.61
N PHE A 19 -13.75 -14.60 12.93
CA PHE A 19 -14.88 -14.05 13.70
C PHE A 19 -14.88 -12.51 13.83
N GLN A 20 -13.81 -11.82 13.39
CA GLN A 20 -13.80 -10.34 13.26
C GLN A 20 -14.51 -9.85 11.97
N GLY A 21 -15.00 -10.76 11.13
CA GLY A 21 -15.52 -10.42 9.79
C GLY A 21 -17.04 -10.24 9.67
N THR A 22 -17.82 -10.33 10.75
CA THR A 22 -19.27 -10.13 10.67
C THR A 22 -19.82 -9.40 11.90
N SER A 23 -20.05 -8.10 11.77
CA SER A 23 -21.17 -7.46 12.48
C SER A 23 -21.82 -6.40 11.61
N SER A 24 -23.10 -6.68 11.38
CA SER A 24 -24.15 -5.86 10.80
C SER A 24 -24.46 -4.68 11.70
N ASP A 25 -24.67 -3.53 11.07
CA ASP A 25 -25.43 -2.34 11.45
C ASP A 25 -25.68 -2.08 12.93
N ASN A 26 -25.01 -1.04 13.47
CA ASN A 26 -25.70 0.01 14.22
C ASN A 26 -24.84 1.26 14.39
N GLU A 27 -25.51 2.41 14.31
CA GLU A 27 -24.96 3.75 14.53
C GLU A 27 -24.23 3.87 15.88
N ASN A 28 -22.99 4.37 15.86
CA ASN A 28 -22.52 5.51 16.67
C ASN A 28 -20.98 5.61 16.66
N THR A 29 -20.49 6.84 16.47
CA THR A 29 -19.17 7.39 16.85
C THR A 29 -18.04 6.37 17.08
N ILE A 30 -17.24 6.15 16.03
CA ILE A 30 -16.02 5.34 16.10
C ILE A 30 -14.89 6.15 16.74
N SER A 31 -14.47 5.66 17.90
CA SER A 31 -13.20 5.95 18.55
C SER A 31 -12.03 5.45 17.69
N SER A 32 -11.32 6.37 17.03
CA SER A 32 -10.02 6.10 16.39
C SER A 32 -8.86 6.04 17.39
N SER A 33 -9.13 6.10 18.71
CA SER A 33 -8.09 6.17 19.72
C SER A 33 -7.46 4.80 20.01
N SER A 34 -8.18 3.69 19.84
CA SER A 34 -7.75 2.40 20.39
C SER A 34 -6.54 1.76 19.69
N GLU A 35 -6.38 1.94 18.38
CA GLU A 35 -5.25 1.37 17.64
C GLU A 35 -3.95 2.16 17.88
N LEU A 36 -4.03 3.49 17.94
CA LEU A 36 -2.91 4.34 18.30
C LEU A 36 -2.55 4.15 19.79
N ASP A 37 -3.55 4.04 20.67
CA ASP A 37 -3.34 3.79 22.10
C ASP A 37 -2.70 2.41 22.34
N MET A 38 -3.01 1.38 21.52
CA MET A 38 -2.30 0.09 21.54
C MET A 38 -0.84 0.21 21.07
N ALA A 39 -0.58 0.89 19.94
CA ALA A 39 0.78 1.05 19.42
C ALA A 39 1.67 1.90 20.37
N ILE A 40 1.08 2.89 21.05
CA ILE A 40 1.74 3.70 22.08
C ILE A 40 1.96 2.86 23.36
N SER A 41 0.96 2.08 23.78
CA SER A 41 1.06 1.18 24.94
C SER A 41 2.14 0.11 24.76
N GLU A 42 2.24 -0.49 23.58
CA GLU A 42 3.23 -1.51 23.27
C GLU A 42 4.66 -0.94 23.30
N LYS A 43 4.85 0.32 22.85
CA LYS A 43 6.16 0.99 22.90
C LYS A 43 6.60 1.36 24.32
N ILE A 44 5.68 1.72 25.22
CA ILE A 44 5.96 1.93 26.66
C ILE A 44 6.44 0.63 27.32
N ILE A 45 5.88 -0.52 26.91
CA ILE A 45 6.22 -1.84 27.47
C ILE A 45 7.57 -2.35 26.91
N ILE A 46 7.89 -2.07 25.64
CA ILE A 46 9.11 -2.58 24.97
C ILE A 46 10.37 -1.80 25.35
N LYS A 47 10.28 -0.55 25.84
CA LYS A 47 11.45 0.27 26.25
C LYS A 47 12.28 -0.31 27.43
N ASN A 48 11.86 -1.44 28.01
CA ASN A 48 12.60 -2.22 29.01
C ASN A 48 13.42 -3.41 28.46
N LYS A 49 13.50 -3.61 27.14
CA LYS A 49 14.43 -4.59 26.53
C LYS A 49 15.05 -4.02 25.27
N GLU A 50 16.27 -3.50 25.40
CA GLU A 50 17.10 -3.21 24.24
C GLU A 50 17.48 -4.48 23.50
N THR A 51 17.39 -4.47 22.18
CA THR A 51 18.36 -5.16 21.32
C THR A 51 18.42 -4.51 19.95
N LYS A 52 19.66 -4.28 19.50
CA LYS A 52 20.03 -3.75 18.18
C LYS A 52 19.46 -4.62 17.05
N SER A 53 18.84 -3.99 16.06
CA SER A 53 18.46 -4.62 14.80
C SER A 53 18.95 -3.79 13.62
N ASN A 54 19.82 -4.40 12.82
CA ASN A 54 20.23 -3.91 11.50
C ASN A 54 19.08 -4.16 10.52
N ILE A 55 18.49 -3.10 9.98
CA ILE A 55 17.49 -3.17 8.91
C ILE A 55 18.23 -3.13 7.58
N SER A 56 18.18 -4.26 6.88
CA SER A 56 18.62 -4.41 5.50
C SER A 56 17.53 -3.91 4.56
N ASN A 57 17.95 -3.22 3.49
CA ASN A 57 17.13 -2.52 2.53
C ASN A 57 15.94 -3.33 1.98
N THR A 58 14.81 -2.64 1.91
CA THR A 58 13.47 -3.12 1.58
C THR A 58 13.38 -3.69 0.16
N LYS A 59 13.44 -5.02 0.03
CA LYS A 59 12.84 -5.75 -1.10
C LYS A 59 11.31 -5.76 -0.93
N MET A 60 10.64 -4.65 -1.22
CA MET A 60 9.20 -4.65 -1.50
C MET A 60 8.99 -4.84 -3.01
N LEU A 61 9.55 -5.92 -3.53
CA LEU A 61 9.20 -6.46 -4.84
C LEU A 61 7.88 -7.21 -4.65
N VAL A 62 6.85 -6.84 -5.41
CA VAL A 62 5.67 -7.69 -5.60
C VAL A 62 6.18 -9.07 -6.00
N ASN A 63 6.14 -10.01 -5.05
CA ASN A 63 6.53 -11.39 -5.30
C ASN A 63 5.53 -11.94 -6.32
N THR A 64 5.95 -12.13 -7.57
CA THR A 64 5.10 -12.68 -8.63
C THR A 64 4.58 -14.06 -8.24
N ALA A 65 5.32 -14.81 -7.41
CA ALA A 65 4.86 -16.05 -6.82
C ALA A 65 3.76 -15.84 -5.78
N SER A 66 3.68 -14.70 -5.09
CA SER A 66 2.55 -14.42 -4.17
C SER A 66 1.31 -13.98 -4.93
N LEU A 67 1.45 -13.31 -6.09
CA LEU A 67 0.31 -12.91 -6.92
C LEU A 67 -0.24 -14.08 -7.73
N SER A 68 0.60 -14.94 -8.33
CA SER A 68 0.13 -16.18 -8.96
C SER A 68 -0.52 -17.11 -7.93
N LYS A 69 0.07 -17.21 -6.74
CA LYS A 69 -0.52 -17.95 -5.62
C LYS A 69 -1.79 -17.27 -5.09
N LYS A 70 -1.92 -15.94 -5.17
CA LYS A 70 -3.16 -15.23 -4.82
C LYS A 70 -4.25 -15.43 -5.87
N LEU A 71 -3.93 -15.40 -7.16
CA LEU A 71 -4.88 -15.73 -8.23
C LEU A 71 -5.31 -17.20 -8.17
N GLN A 72 -4.38 -18.11 -7.89
CA GLN A 72 -4.71 -19.51 -7.59
C GLN A 72 -5.57 -19.61 -6.32
N ASN A 73 -5.24 -18.89 -5.26
CA ASN A 73 -6.02 -18.91 -4.01
C ASN A 73 -7.40 -18.25 -4.15
N ASP A 74 -7.54 -17.22 -4.96
CA ASP A 74 -8.81 -16.53 -5.25
C ASP A 74 -9.69 -17.42 -6.15
N ALA A 75 -9.09 -18.16 -7.10
CA ALA A 75 -9.78 -19.20 -7.86
C ALA A 75 -10.21 -20.36 -6.95
N ILE A 76 -9.33 -20.82 -6.05
CA ILE A 76 -9.62 -21.84 -5.02
C ILE A 76 -10.71 -21.34 -4.06
N TYR A 77 -10.67 -20.07 -3.65
CA TYR A 77 -11.64 -19.47 -2.74
C TYR A 77 -13.00 -19.28 -3.41
N LYS A 78 -13.04 -18.86 -4.67
CA LYS A 78 -14.26 -18.77 -5.47
C LYS A 78 -14.88 -20.17 -5.69
N ALA A 79 -14.05 -21.19 -5.94
CA ALA A 79 -14.45 -22.60 -5.98
C ALA A 79 -14.93 -23.14 -4.61
N LYS A 80 -14.45 -22.57 -3.51
CA LYS A 80 -14.85 -22.91 -2.13
C LYS A 80 -16.12 -22.18 -1.69
N LEU A 81 -16.34 -20.96 -2.17
CA LEU A 81 -17.54 -20.15 -1.91
C LEU A 81 -18.76 -20.66 -2.70
N LEU A 82 -18.53 -21.27 -3.86
CA LEU A 82 -19.52 -22.04 -4.63
C LEU A 82 -19.86 -23.41 -4.00
N ASN A 83 -19.30 -23.75 -2.83
CA ASN A 83 -19.38 -25.10 -2.26
C ASN A 83 -19.82 -25.17 -0.80
N SER A 84 -21.13 -25.34 -0.60
CA SER A 84 -21.63 -26.22 0.46
C SER A 84 -22.01 -27.62 -0.04
N THR A 85 -21.85 -27.97 -1.34
CA THR A 85 -22.37 -29.27 -1.87
C THR A 85 -21.66 -29.95 -3.07
N GLU A 86 -20.40 -29.69 -3.46
CA GLU A 86 -19.75 -30.46 -4.55
C GLU A 86 -18.57 -31.35 -4.13
N THR A 87 -18.43 -32.45 -4.88
CA THR A 87 -17.52 -33.57 -4.69
C THR A 87 -16.08 -33.27 -5.14
N GLU A 88 -15.10 -34.02 -4.61
CA GLU A 88 -13.67 -33.93 -4.98
C GLU A 88 -13.39 -34.10 -6.49
N ALA A 89 -14.32 -34.66 -7.26
CA ALA A 89 -14.25 -34.72 -8.72
C ALA A 89 -14.42 -33.32 -9.39
N SER A 90 -15.31 -32.46 -8.87
CA SER A 90 -15.53 -31.09 -9.37
C SER A 90 -14.31 -30.20 -9.12
N LYS A 91 -13.63 -30.37 -7.98
CA LYS A 91 -12.37 -29.65 -7.69
C LYS A 91 -11.25 -30.00 -8.66
N LYS A 92 -11.18 -31.26 -9.10
CA LYS A 92 -10.18 -31.72 -10.08
C LYS A 92 -10.46 -31.15 -11.47
N GLU A 93 -11.74 -31.08 -11.86
CA GLU A 93 -12.18 -30.46 -13.13
C GLU A 93 -11.95 -28.94 -13.15
N ILE A 94 -12.14 -28.24 -12.03
CA ILE A 94 -11.83 -26.79 -11.92
C ILE A 94 -10.32 -26.50 -12.02
N LEU A 95 -9.48 -27.37 -11.43
CA LEU A 95 -8.01 -27.26 -11.53
C LEU A 95 -7.47 -27.68 -12.90
N GLU A 96 -8.14 -28.60 -13.60
CA GLU A 96 -7.80 -29.03 -14.97
C GLU A 96 -8.26 -28.01 -16.05
N ASN A 97 -9.16 -27.09 -15.70
CA ASN A 97 -9.64 -26.01 -16.59
C ASN A 97 -8.89 -24.68 -16.44
N ILE A 98 -7.80 -24.62 -15.66
CA ILE A 98 -6.91 -23.47 -15.71
C ILE A 98 -6.21 -23.51 -17.07
N ASP A 99 -6.56 -22.55 -17.93
CA ASP A 99 -5.93 -22.38 -19.23
C ASP A 99 -4.41 -22.19 -19.05
N ILE A 100 -3.66 -23.25 -19.31
CA ILE A 100 -2.20 -23.30 -19.16
C ILE A 100 -1.56 -22.24 -20.06
N ASP A 101 -2.16 -21.93 -21.21
CA ASP A 101 -1.66 -20.93 -22.14
C ASP A 101 -1.83 -19.53 -21.55
N LEU A 102 -2.94 -19.26 -20.85
CA LEU A 102 -3.13 -18.00 -20.11
C LEU A 102 -2.07 -17.83 -19.01
N VAL A 103 -1.79 -18.88 -18.24
CA VAL A 103 -0.77 -18.83 -17.18
C VAL A 103 0.62 -18.56 -17.76
N ASN A 104 0.99 -19.28 -18.82
CA ASN A 104 2.26 -19.08 -19.53
C ASN A 104 2.37 -17.68 -20.12
N ALA A 105 1.28 -17.15 -20.69
CA ALA A 105 1.23 -15.80 -21.24
C ALA A 105 1.41 -14.74 -20.13
N MET A 106 0.78 -14.90 -18.97
CA MET A 106 0.96 -14.00 -17.83
C MET A 106 2.40 -14.05 -17.27
N GLU A 107 2.99 -15.24 -17.18
CA GLU A 107 4.38 -15.39 -16.74
C GLU A 107 5.34 -14.72 -17.73
N GLY A 108 5.14 -14.96 -19.02
CA GLY A 108 5.86 -14.29 -20.11
C GLY A 108 5.74 -12.78 -20.01
N LEU A 109 4.53 -12.25 -19.83
CA LEU A 109 4.27 -10.81 -19.73
C LEU A 109 5.04 -10.20 -18.56
N PHE A 110 5.01 -10.86 -17.39
CA PHE A 110 5.76 -10.37 -16.23
C PHE A 110 7.27 -10.45 -16.46
N LYS A 111 7.77 -11.50 -17.11
CA LYS A 111 9.19 -11.62 -17.46
C LYS A 111 9.61 -10.50 -18.41
N SER A 112 8.94 -10.36 -19.55
CA SER A 112 9.22 -9.32 -20.54
C SER A 112 9.17 -7.92 -19.94
N SER A 113 8.22 -7.63 -19.03
CA SER A 113 8.15 -6.33 -18.35
C SER A 113 9.35 -6.04 -17.44
N ARG A 114 9.94 -7.07 -16.81
CA ARG A 114 11.13 -6.89 -15.96
C ARG A 114 12.40 -6.74 -16.80
N ASP A 115 12.44 -7.45 -17.92
CA ASP A 115 13.57 -7.47 -18.83
C ASP A 115 13.56 -6.25 -19.78
N ASN A 116 12.55 -5.37 -19.68
CA ASN A 116 12.28 -4.24 -20.58
C ASN A 116 12.10 -4.64 -22.05
N ASP A 117 11.68 -5.89 -22.29
CA ASP A 117 11.33 -6.39 -23.62
C ASP A 117 9.88 -6.05 -23.94
N TRP A 118 9.66 -4.79 -24.32
CA TRP A 118 8.32 -4.25 -24.54
C TRP A 118 7.65 -4.79 -25.81
N GLU A 119 8.41 -5.30 -26.76
CA GLU A 119 7.87 -5.95 -27.96
C GLU A 119 7.23 -7.29 -27.61
N SER A 120 7.96 -8.16 -26.90
CA SER A 120 7.39 -9.42 -26.38
C SER A 120 6.28 -9.17 -25.37
N PHE A 121 6.40 -8.12 -24.55
CA PHE A 121 5.32 -7.73 -23.64
C PHE A 121 4.03 -7.44 -24.40
N LEU A 122 4.09 -6.66 -25.48
CA LEU A 122 2.92 -6.27 -26.26
C LEU A 122 2.35 -7.44 -27.09
N SER A 123 3.18 -8.32 -27.63
CA SER A 123 2.69 -9.49 -28.36
C SER A 123 1.89 -10.43 -27.44
N LEU A 124 2.33 -10.58 -26.19
CA LEU A 124 1.60 -11.33 -25.17
C LEU A 124 0.30 -10.62 -24.76
N THR A 125 0.26 -9.29 -24.73
CA THR A 125 -0.99 -8.56 -24.41
C THR A 125 -2.07 -8.76 -25.46
N ASP A 126 -1.70 -8.95 -26.74
CA ASP A 126 -2.69 -9.19 -27.80
C ASP A 126 -3.39 -10.56 -27.62
N LEU A 127 -2.69 -11.56 -27.07
CA LEU A 127 -3.27 -12.85 -26.66
C LEU A 127 -4.19 -12.69 -25.43
N LEU A 128 -3.78 -11.86 -24.48
CA LEU A 128 -4.51 -11.63 -23.22
C LEU A 128 -5.71 -10.69 -23.35
N ASN A 129 -5.78 -9.91 -24.43
CA ASN A 129 -6.91 -9.01 -24.71
C ASN A 129 -8.24 -9.77 -24.85
N VAL A 130 -8.19 -11.07 -25.15
CA VAL A 130 -9.37 -11.95 -25.17
C VAL A 130 -9.84 -12.34 -23.77
N ALA A 131 -8.96 -12.27 -22.76
CA ALA A 131 -9.20 -12.83 -21.43
C ALA A 131 -10.11 -11.93 -20.56
N ASP A 132 -9.74 -10.66 -20.30
CA ASP A 132 -10.59 -9.64 -19.63
C ASP A 132 -9.87 -8.28 -19.42
N VAL A 133 -10.65 -7.27 -19.02
CA VAL A 133 -10.15 -5.94 -18.59
C VAL A 133 -9.24 -6.01 -17.36
N THR A 134 -9.41 -7.00 -16.49
CA THR A 134 -8.60 -7.15 -15.27
C THR A 134 -7.14 -7.45 -15.61
N THR A 135 -6.94 -8.28 -16.63
CA THR A 135 -5.64 -8.69 -17.16
C THR A 135 -4.94 -7.52 -17.83
N LEU A 136 -5.70 -6.70 -18.59
CA LEU A 136 -5.20 -5.44 -19.15
C LEU A 136 -4.81 -4.44 -18.06
N ASN A 137 -5.60 -4.29 -17.00
CA ASN A 137 -5.28 -3.43 -15.86
C ASN A 137 -3.99 -3.88 -15.15
N LEU A 138 -3.81 -5.20 -15.00
CA LEU A 138 -2.61 -5.76 -14.41
C LEU A 138 -1.38 -5.56 -15.32
N ALA A 139 -1.54 -5.73 -16.63
CA ALA A 139 -0.50 -5.42 -17.61
C ALA A 139 -0.09 -3.94 -17.54
N LEU A 140 -1.07 -3.02 -17.51
CA LEU A 140 -0.84 -1.59 -17.33
C LEU A 140 -0.09 -1.28 -16.04
N PHE A 141 -0.53 -1.85 -14.92
CA PHE A 141 0.15 -1.69 -13.63
C PHE A 141 1.61 -2.16 -13.70
N LYS A 142 1.89 -3.29 -14.36
CA LYS A 142 3.25 -3.81 -14.54
C LYS A 142 4.10 -2.94 -15.46
N ALA A 143 3.54 -2.45 -16.56
CA ALA A 143 4.23 -1.53 -17.46
C ALA A 143 4.65 -0.26 -16.72
N ILE A 144 3.74 0.36 -15.96
CA ILE A 144 4.05 1.55 -15.15
C ILE A 144 5.06 1.23 -14.05
N SER A 145 4.88 0.12 -13.34
CA SER A 145 5.78 -0.31 -12.26
C SER A 145 7.22 -0.49 -12.75
N ASN A 146 7.40 -0.92 -14.00
CA ASN A 146 8.71 -1.13 -14.62
C ASN A 146 9.13 0.03 -15.54
N ASN A 147 8.49 1.19 -15.43
CA ASN A 147 8.84 2.41 -16.18
C ASN A 147 8.86 2.20 -17.71
N ALA A 148 7.84 1.50 -18.23
CA ALA A 148 7.68 1.27 -19.66
C ALA A 148 7.62 2.59 -20.46
N PRO A 149 8.05 2.58 -21.73
CA PRO A 149 7.83 3.70 -22.64
C PRO A 149 6.37 4.13 -22.66
N ILE A 150 6.12 5.44 -22.76
CA ILE A 150 4.76 5.99 -22.71
C ILE A 150 3.85 5.43 -23.81
N GLU A 151 4.41 5.05 -24.96
CA GLU A 151 3.65 4.44 -26.06
C GLU A 151 3.10 3.04 -25.72
N VAL A 152 3.82 2.26 -24.89
CA VAL A 152 3.31 0.97 -24.37
C VAL A 152 2.11 1.22 -23.46
N ILE A 153 2.22 2.22 -22.59
CA ILE A 153 1.14 2.61 -21.66
C ILE A 153 -0.09 3.10 -22.43
N LYS A 154 0.10 3.97 -23.45
CA LYS A 154 -0.99 4.43 -24.33
C LYS A 154 -1.65 3.28 -25.07
N LYS A 155 -0.89 2.30 -25.59
CA LYS A 155 -1.47 1.12 -26.25
C LYS A 155 -2.37 0.35 -25.29
N LEU A 156 -1.92 0.08 -24.06
CA LEU A 156 -2.72 -0.62 -23.05
C LEU A 156 -4.00 0.14 -22.69
N LEU A 157 -3.91 1.46 -22.50
CA LEU A 157 -5.08 2.31 -22.26
C LEU A 157 -6.05 2.28 -23.45
N GLY A 158 -5.53 2.30 -24.68
CA GLY A 158 -6.32 2.19 -25.91
C GLY A 158 -7.02 0.84 -26.08
N LEU A 159 -6.49 -0.23 -25.46
CA LEU A 159 -7.14 -1.54 -25.37
C LEU A 159 -8.22 -1.60 -24.26
N GLY A 160 -8.41 -0.53 -23.49
CA GLY A 160 -9.42 -0.45 -22.44
C GLY A 160 -8.88 -0.68 -21.02
N ALA A 161 -7.55 -0.76 -20.83
CA ALA A 161 -6.99 -0.75 -19.48
C ALA A 161 -7.31 0.58 -18.77
N GLN A 162 -7.43 0.53 -17.46
CA GLN A 162 -7.73 1.66 -16.59
C GLN A 162 -6.74 1.75 -15.45
N PHE A 163 -6.36 2.97 -15.08
CA PHE A 163 -5.53 3.20 -13.91
C PHE A 163 -6.22 2.68 -12.65
N GLN A 164 -5.51 1.84 -11.92
CA GLN A 164 -5.93 1.37 -10.59
C GLN A 164 -5.34 2.30 -9.52
N PRO A 165 -5.97 2.44 -8.34
CA PRO A 165 -5.45 3.28 -7.26
C PRO A 165 -3.99 2.98 -6.87
N GLU A 166 -3.58 1.70 -6.96
CA GLU A 166 -2.22 1.24 -6.66
C GLU A 166 -1.15 1.83 -7.60
N VAL A 167 -1.53 2.36 -8.77
CA VAL A 167 -0.61 3.05 -9.67
C VAL A 167 0.01 4.27 -8.99
N LEU A 168 -0.78 5.03 -8.22
CA LEU A 168 -0.29 6.21 -7.52
C LEU A 168 0.72 5.83 -6.43
N THR A 169 0.47 4.72 -5.72
CA THR A 169 1.39 4.17 -4.72
C THR A 169 2.75 3.84 -5.34
N ILE A 170 2.79 3.13 -6.47
CA ILE A 170 4.08 2.76 -7.07
C ILE A 170 4.83 3.97 -7.64
N LEU A 171 4.12 4.95 -8.22
CA LEU A 171 4.72 6.19 -8.69
C LEU A 171 5.30 7.01 -7.53
N ALA A 172 4.57 7.08 -6.41
CA ALA A 172 5.02 7.73 -5.18
C ALA A 172 6.27 7.09 -4.63
N LEU A 173 6.25 5.78 -4.37
CA LEU A 173 7.39 5.04 -3.82
C LEU A 173 8.64 5.09 -4.71
N LYS A 174 8.48 5.30 -6.02
CA LYS A 174 9.58 5.42 -6.97
C LYS A 174 10.05 6.86 -7.21
N ASN A 175 9.44 7.84 -6.54
CA ASN A 175 9.70 9.26 -6.75
C ASN A 175 9.62 9.68 -8.24
N ASN A 176 8.76 9.05 -9.04
CA ASN A 176 8.80 9.15 -10.52
C ASN A 176 7.95 10.30 -11.07
N VAL A 177 8.34 11.55 -10.78
CA VAL A 177 7.56 12.76 -11.12
C VAL A 177 7.35 12.89 -12.63
N VAL A 178 8.37 12.52 -13.41
CA VAL A 178 8.34 12.61 -14.88
C VAL A 178 7.24 11.73 -15.46
N LEU A 179 7.16 10.46 -15.04
CA LEU A 179 6.12 9.56 -15.51
C LEU A 179 4.74 10.00 -15.01
N THR A 180 4.60 10.39 -13.74
CA THR A 180 3.32 10.89 -13.21
C THR A 180 2.78 12.04 -14.05
N LYS A 181 3.61 13.03 -14.38
CA LYS A 181 3.23 14.16 -15.25
C LYS A 181 2.77 13.70 -16.63
N ALA A 182 3.42 12.69 -17.21
CA ALA A 182 3.04 12.15 -18.51
C ALA A 182 1.72 11.35 -18.49
N LEU A 183 1.33 10.80 -17.34
CA LEU A 183 0.12 9.98 -17.19
C LEU A 183 -1.14 10.78 -16.85
N ILE A 184 -1.02 11.96 -16.23
CA ILE A 184 -2.15 12.86 -15.95
C ILE A 184 -3.00 13.15 -17.20
N PRO A 185 -2.44 13.60 -18.35
CA PRO A 185 -3.25 13.85 -19.55
C PRO A 185 -3.86 12.58 -20.15
N LEU A 186 -3.45 11.39 -19.69
CA LEU A 186 -4.02 10.11 -20.09
C LEU A 186 -5.10 9.63 -19.12
N GLY A 187 -5.45 10.41 -18.09
CA GLY A 187 -6.52 10.12 -17.15
C GLY A 187 -6.07 9.58 -15.77
N LEU A 188 -4.79 9.68 -15.42
CA LEU A 188 -4.34 9.33 -14.07
C LEU A 188 -4.89 10.34 -13.05
N ASP A 189 -5.71 9.85 -12.11
CA ASP A 189 -6.19 10.65 -10.98
C ASP A 189 -5.16 10.68 -9.84
N ILE A 190 -4.56 11.84 -9.61
CA ILE A 190 -3.59 12.06 -8.52
C ILE A 190 -4.25 12.37 -7.17
N HIS A 191 -5.57 12.62 -7.15
CA HIS A 191 -6.34 12.85 -5.93
C HIS A 191 -6.99 11.56 -5.39
N GLY A 192 -6.86 10.46 -6.13
CA GLY A 192 -7.33 9.14 -5.73
C GLY A 192 -6.76 8.69 -4.38
N VAL A 193 -7.56 7.90 -3.67
CA VAL A 193 -7.19 7.27 -2.40
C VAL A 193 -7.19 5.76 -2.52
N ASP A 194 -6.34 5.09 -1.74
CA ASP A 194 -6.37 3.65 -1.61
C ASP A 194 -7.51 3.17 -0.70
N LYS A 195 -7.59 1.86 -0.47
CA LYS A 195 -8.63 1.24 0.36
C LYS A 195 -8.57 1.66 1.85
N GLN A 196 -7.45 2.22 2.30
CA GLN A 196 -7.28 2.78 3.64
C GLN A 196 -7.55 4.29 3.68
N GLY A 197 -7.99 4.87 2.57
CA GLY A 197 -8.22 6.31 2.42
C GLY A 197 -6.95 7.13 2.24
N ARG A 198 -5.79 6.49 1.98
CA ARG A 198 -4.50 7.17 1.82
C ARG A 198 -4.32 7.66 0.40
N ASN A 199 -3.91 8.92 0.23
CA ASN A 199 -3.63 9.50 -1.09
C ASN A 199 -2.12 9.49 -1.41
N GLY A 200 -1.74 10.10 -2.53
CA GLY A 200 -0.34 10.20 -2.97
C GLY A 200 0.63 10.76 -1.92
N ILE A 201 0.21 11.77 -1.13
CA ILE A 201 1.02 12.34 -0.05
C ILE A 201 1.33 11.29 1.01
N SER A 202 0.31 10.57 1.50
CA SER A 202 0.53 9.47 2.44
C SER A 202 1.50 8.41 1.92
N GLN A 203 1.45 8.10 0.61
CA GLN A 203 2.34 7.08 0.01
C GLN A 203 3.81 7.52 -0.02
N THR A 204 4.09 8.81 -0.23
CA THR A 204 5.48 9.34 -0.19
C THR A 204 6.12 9.26 1.20
N LEU A 205 5.28 9.25 2.25
CA LEU A 205 5.70 9.14 3.65
C LEU A 205 5.84 7.69 4.13
N VAL A 206 5.70 6.69 3.25
CA VAL A 206 5.95 5.28 3.64
C VAL A 206 7.45 5.01 3.77
N ILE A 207 8.25 5.56 2.85
CA ILE A 207 9.71 5.36 2.81
C ILE A 207 10.51 6.65 3.08
N PHE A 208 9.89 7.83 3.02
CA PHE A 208 10.52 9.16 3.22
C PHE A 208 11.65 9.52 2.24
N ASP A 209 11.75 8.81 1.11
CA ASP A 209 12.74 9.02 0.05
C ASP A 209 12.12 9.60 -1.23
N SER A 210 10.89 10.10 -1.15
CA SER A 210 10.08 10.51 -2.30
C SER A 210 9.74 12.00 -2.25
N ARG A 211 10.73 12.83 -1.94
CA ARG A 211 10.56 14.27 -1.70
C ARG A 211 10.02 15.00 -2.93
N ASP A 212 10.57 14.75 -4.12
CA ASP A 212 10.12 15.44 -5.33
C ASP A 212 8.65 15.12 -5.65
N MET A 213 8.24 13.88 -5.39
CA MET A 213 6.85 13.48 -5.56
C MET A 213 5.93 14.08 -4.49
N PHE A 214 6.40 14.16 -3.25
CA PHE A 214 5.67 14.82 -2.17
C PHE A 214 5.39 16.29 -2.53
N ASP A 215 6.44 17.00 -2.95
CA ASP A 215 6.34 18.40 -3.40
C ASP A 215 5.45 18.51 -4.64
N PHE A 216 5.56 17.58 -5.58
CA PHE A 216 4.69 17.54 -6.75
C PHE A 216 3.21 17.41 -6.37
N PHE A 217 2.85 16.50 -5.46
CA PHE A 217 1.46 16.34 -5.03
C PHE A 217 0.91 17.58 -4.33
N LEU A 218 1.70 18.18 -3.44
CA LEU A 218 1.33 19.43 -2.75
C LEU A 218 1.07 20.56 -3.74
N ASN A 219 1.99 20.78 -4.68
CA ASN A 219 1.88 21.82 -5.70
C ASN A 219 0.71 21.60 -6.68
N ASN A 220 0.17 20.38 -6.75
CA ASN A 220 -1.01 20.05 -7.56
C ASN A 220 -2.28 19.90 -6.70
N GLY A 221 -2.29 20.41 -5.47
CA GLY A 221 -3.49 20.48 -4.64
C GLY A 221 -3.99 19.13 -4.12
N VAL A 222 -3.13 18.12 -4.03
CA VAL A 222 -3.47 16.88 -3.33
C VAL A 222 -3.63 17.20 -1.84
N SER A 223 -4.74 16.76 -1.25
CA SER A 223 -5.09 17.11 0.13
C SER A 223 -4.05 16.58 1.14
N VAL A 224 -3.58 17.44 2.04
CA VAL A 224 -2.79 17.03 3.21
C VAL A 224 -3.66 16.40 4.32
N ASN A 225 -4.98 16.46 4.18
CA ASN A 225 -5.97 15.88 5.09
C ASN A 225 -6.81 14.80 4.37
N PRO A 226 -6.20 13.69 3.91
CA PRO A 226 -6.97 12.58 3.36
C PRO A 226 -7.88 11.97 4.45
N ARG A 227 -9.04 11.45 4.05
CA ARG A 227 -9.96 10.74 4.97
C ARG A 227 -9.44 9.32 5.22
N THR A 228 -8.34 9.21 5.97
CA THR A 228 -7.71 7.93 6.28
C THR A 228 -8.42 7.22 7.45
N LEU A 229 -8.35 5.90 7.45
CA LEU A 229 -8.72 5.10 8.62
C LEU A 229 -7.52 5.08 9.59
N GLY A 230 -7.49 6.01 10.54
CA GLY A 230 -6.51 6.03 11.62
C GLY A 230 -5.40 7.07 11.44
N VAL A 231 -4.32 6.69 10.76
CA VAL A 231 -3.07 7.48 10.69
C VAL A 231 -3.13 8.44 9.49
N ASP A 232 -3.02 9.74 9.73
CA ASP A 232 -2.93 10.75 8.69
C ASP A 232 -1.47 11.06 8.29
N PRO A 233 -1.21 11.87 7.24
CA PRO A 233 0.15 12.23 6.83
C PRO A 233 1.01 12.88 7.92
N LEU A 234 0.41 13.70 8.79
CA LEU A 234 1.14 14.39 9.86
C LEU A 234 1.47 13.41 10.99
N ASP A 235 0.56 12.49 11.34
CA ASP A 235 0.86 11.37 12.23
C ASP A 235 2.04 10.53 11.69
N MET A 236 2.05 10.20 10.38
CA MET A 236 3.14 9.43 9.76
C MET A 236 4.49 10.14 9.91
N ALA A 237 4.54 11.44 9.64
CA ALA A 237 5.75 12.24 9.74
C ALA A 237 6.24 12.37 11.21
N LEU A 238 5.34 12.61 12.16
CA LEU A 238 5.70 12.68 13.59
C LEU A 238 6.18 11.32 14.12
N LEU A 239 5.52 10.21 13.74
CA LEU A 239 5.93 8.86 14.11
C LEU A 239 7.32 8.50 13.58
N LYS A 240 7.67 8.99 12.38
CA LYS A 240 9.00 8.83 11.80
C LYS A 240 10.04 9.67 12.52
N LEU A 241 9.72 10.93 12.86
CA LEU A 241 10.60 11.81 13.64
C LEU A 241 10.93 11.22 15.03
N LEU A 242 10.01 10.47 15.64
CA LEU A 242 10.26 9.74 16.89
C LEU A 242 11.25 8.57 16.76
N LYS A 243 11.52 8.10 15.54
CA LYS A 243 12.41 6.95 15.26
C LYS A 243 13.73 7.39 14.64
N GLU A 244 13.72 8.48 13.90
CA GLU A 244 14.81 8.95 13.07
C GLU A 244 15.17 10.39 13.40
N ASN A 245 16.10 10.96 12.62
CA ASN A 245 16.63 12.28 12.84
C ASN A 245 15.91 13.34 11.98
N ASP A 246 16.51 14.52 11.95
CA ASP A 246 16.03 15.78 11.37
C ASP A 246 15.50 15.75 9.94
N SER A 247 15.82 14.72 9.16
CA SER A 247 15.38 14.59 7.77
C SER A 247 13.85 14.64 7.63
N THR A 248 13.11 14.32 8.70
CA THR A 248 11.64 14.33 8.72
C THR A 248 11.04 15.71 9.02
N LEU A 249 11.81 16.65 9.57
CA LEU A 249 11.33 17.99 9.93
C LEU A 249 10.75 18.73 8.72
N TYR A 250 11.39 18.58 7.56
CA TYR A 250 10.91 19.14 6.29
C TYR A 250 9.46 18.76 6.00
N TYR A 251 9.12 17.47 6.11
CA TYR A 251 7.77 16.99 5.79
C TYR A 251 6.75 17.52 6.80
N ILE A 252 7.11 17.60 8.08
CA ILE A 252 6.21 18.12 9.13
C ILE A 252 5.91 19.60 8.90
N GLU A 253 6.96 20.42 8.73
CA GLU A 253 6.83 21.85 8.43
C GLU A 253 5.97 22.07 7.19
N THR A 254 6.29 21.37 6.10
CA THR A 254 5.57 21.51 4.83
C THR A 254 4.10 21.08 4.94
N LEU A 255 3.79 19.98 5.64
CA LEU A 255 2.40 19.56 5.84
C LEU A 255 1.59 20.63 6.59
N ILE A 256 2.18 21.26 7.61
CA ILE A 256 1.54 22.31 8.41
C ILE A 256 1.34 23.58 7.57
N ASP A 257 2.32 23.95 6.77
CA ASP A 257 2.24 25.11 5.87
C ASP A 257 1.14 24.93 4.82
N TYR A 258 0.92 23.70 4.36
CA TYR A 258 -0.17 23.34 3.45
C TYR A 258 -1.50 23.05 4.16
N GLY A 259 -1.60 23.30 5.47
CA GLY A 259 -2.85 23.26 6.22
C GLY A 259 -3.24 21.88 6.75
N ALA A 260 -2.28 21.03 7.10
CA ALA A 260 -2.55 19.79 7.83
C ALA A 260 -3.25 20.11 9.15
N SER A 261 -4.32 19.36 9.43
CA SER A 261 -5.13 19.54 10.63
C SER A 261 -4.38 19.04 11.85
N ILE A 262 -4.35 19.83 12.93
CA ILE A 262 -3.66 19.44 14.16
C ILE A 262 -4.66 18.85 15.14
N GLY A 263 -4.70 17.52 15.21
CA GLY A 263 -5.56 16.75 16.10
C GLY A 263 -4.89 16.36 17.42
N SER A 264 -5.64 15.59 18.23
CA SER A 264 -5.17 15.08 19.52
C SER A 264 -4.08 14.01 19.40
N SER A 265 -4.07 13.22 18.32
CA SER A 265 -3.01 12.25 18.02
C SER A 265 -1.64 12.91 17.89
N HIS A 266 -1.56 14.01 17.13
CA HIS A 266 -0.35 14.81 16.98
C HIS A 266 0.19 15.34 18.31
N LYS A 267 -0.70 15.86 19.16
CA LYS A 267 -0.33 16.34 20.51
C LYS A 267 0.22 15.23 21.40
N LYS A 268 -0.37 14.03 21.34
CA LYS A 268 0.17 12.86 22.05
C LYS A 268 1.59 12.52 21.56
N LEU A 269 1.81 12.53 20.24
CA LEU A 269 3.13 12.27 19.65
C LEU A 269 4.16 13.33 20.03
N LEU A 270 3.75 14.61 20.12
CA LEU A 270 4.62 15.69 20.59
C LEU A 270 5.03 15.52 22.06
N LEU A 271 4.12 15.14 22.94
CA LEU A 271 4.46 14.86 24.35
C LEU A 271 5.48 13.71 24.47
N LEU A 272 5.33 12.68 23.63
CA LEU A 272 6.32 11.60 23.55
C LEU A 272 7.67 12.11 23.02
N LEU A 273 7.66 13.02 22.03
CA LEU A 273 8.88 13.61 21.48
C LEU A 273 9.60 14.49 22.50
N GLU A 274 8.87 15.30 23.26
CA GLU A 274 9.41 16.13 24.33
C GLU A 274 10.10 15.27 25.41
N GLN A 275 9.50 14.14 25.78
CA GLN A 275 10.06 13.22 26.77
C GLN A 275 11.27 12.45 26.24
N ASP A 276 11.19 11.94 25.00
CA ASP A 276 12.20 11.05 24.43
C ASP A 276 13.38 11.79 23.82
N ASN A 277 13.15 12.99 23.26
CA ASN A 277 14.17 13.81 22.60
C ASN A 277 13.85 15.32 22.72
N PRO A 278 14.10 15.94 23.88
CA PRO A 278 13.78 17.35 24.14
C PRO A 278 14.41 18.33 23.15
N SER A 279 15.63 18.06 22.68
CA SER A 279 16.32 18.94 21.73
C SER A 279 15.64 18.94 20.35
N LEU A 280 15.17 17.78 19.90
CA LEU A 280 14.43 17.70 18.63
C LEU A 280 13.03 18.32 18.76
N TYR A 281 12.40 18.17 19.92
CA TYR A 281 11.17 18.88 20.24
C TYR A 281 11.36 20.40 20.18
N GLU A 282 12.37 20.96 20.85
CA GLU A 282 12.68 22.40 20.82
C GLU A 282 12.93 22.92 19.39
N ARG A 283 13.57 22.12 18.55
CA ARG A 283 13.76 22.50 17.15
C ARG A 283 12.46 22.48 16.36
N LEU A 284 11.62 21.48 16.59
CA LEU A 284 10.31 21.39 15.96
C LEU A 284 9.40 22.56 16.39
N THR A 285 9.47 23.00 17.65
CA THR A 285 8.69 24.15 18.13
C THR A 285 9.12 25.47 17.49
N VAL A 286 10.40 25.62 17.15
CA VAL A 286 10.90 26.76 16.39
C VAL A 286 10.47 26.72 14.93
N LEU A 287 10.55 25.55 14.28
CA LEU A 287 10.21 25.38 12.86
C LEU A 287 8.70 25.43 12.60
N ALA A 288 7.92 24.80 13.47
CA ALA A 288 6.47 24.64 13.30
C ALA A 288 5.72 25.10 14.57
N PRO A 289 5.75 26.41 14.90
CA PRO A 289 5.16 26.93 16.13
C PRO A 289 3.64 26.71 16.20
N ARG A 290 2.96 26.53 15.07
CA ARG A 290 1.52 26.23 14.99
C ARG A 290 1.16 24.85 15.55
N LEU A 291 2.13 23.95 15.70
CA LEU A 291 1.92 22.58 16.16
C LEU A 291 1.66 22.48 17.68
N ILE A 292 1.99 23.53 18.43
CA ILE A 292 1.92 23.63 19.89
C ILE A 292 0.59 24.28 20.29
#